data_AF-A0A2T0JU34-F1
#
_entry.id   AF-A0A2T0JU34-F1
#
_cell.length_a   1.000
_cell.length_b   1.000
_cell.length_c   1.000
_cell.angle_alpha   90.00
_cell.angle_beta   90.00
_cell.angle_gamma   90.00
#
_symmetry.space_group_name_H-M   'P 1'
#
loop_
_entity.id
_entity.type
_entity.pdbx_description
1 polymer ?
#
loop_
_entity_poly.entity_id
_entity_poly.type
_entity_poly.pdbx_seq_one_letter_code
_entity_poly.pdbx_strand_id
1 'polypeptide(L)'
;MAPGSNGWFRRRTPRLSGTLHIRDATGHELVITLRGRASLLTAGGTGLSGYGEVWAVHTTAPAAETSLMIVYSRDESAKELASGLCAAGQTIALDDVTFTWRASSTPPNGIPQQRPAASNLPRNLRTPPPRTNNTRGTPAPTPAGGLRSRLRNMVRVVTQATRH
;
A
#
# COMPACT_ATOMS: atom_id res chain seq x y z
N MET A 1 31.24 21.52 -17.57
CA MET A 1 30.25 21.98 -16.57
C MET A 1 28.92 21.37 -16.98
N ALA A 2 28.53 20.25 -16.38
CA ALA A 2 27.29 19.58 -16.71
C ALA A 2 26.13 20.28 -15.97
N PRO A 3 25.03 20.69 -16.63
CA PRO A 3 23.84 21.07 -15.90
C PRO A 3 23.28 19.82 -15.22
N GLY A 4 23.27 19.85 -13.89
CA GLY A 4 22.73 18.82 -13.04
C GLY A 4 21.30 18.49 -13.42
N SER A 5 21.02 17.20 -13.51
CA SER A 5 19.73 16.58 -13.73
C SER A 5 18.62 17.24 -12.89
N ASN A 6 17.72 17.96 -13.56
CA ASN A 6 16.49 18.47 -12.98
C ASN A 6 15.67 17.30 -12.41
N GLY A 7 15.62 17.20 -11.09
CA GLY A 7 14.83 16.26 -10.30
C GLY A 7 13.30 16.41 -10.43
N TRP A 8 12.81 16.85 -11.59
CA TRP A 8 11.39 16.88 -11.97
C TRP A 8 10.79 15.46 -12.03
N PHE A 9 11.63 14.43 -12.07
CA PHE A 9 11.19 13.04 -12.11
C PHE A 9 10.37 12.66 -10.88
N ARG A 10 9.05 12.59 -11.12
CA ARG A 10 8.03 11.87 -10.36
C ARG A 10 7.58 12.56 -9.08
N ARG A 11 6.79 13.63 -9.20
CA ARG A 11 5.70 13.86 -8.23
C ARG A 11 4.79 12.63 -8.30
N ARG A 12 5.06 11.63 -7.47
CA ARG A 12 4.18 10.48 -7.30
C ARG A 12 2.86 11.05 -6.80
N THR A 13 1.79 10.84 -7.56
CA THR A 13 0.44 11.11 -7.08
C THR A 13 0.28 10.39 -5.75
N PRO A 14 -0.16 11.09 -4.69
CA PRO A 14 -0.32 10.47 -3.40
C PRO A 14 -1.36 9.36 -3.51
N ARG A 15 -1.19 8.31 -2.71
CA ARG A 15 -2.14 7.20 -2.69
C ARG A 15 -3.21 7.48 -1.67
N LEU A 16 -4.43 7.07 -2.01
CA LEU A 16 -5.52 6.97 -1.05
C LEU A 16 -5.18 5.92 0.01
N SER A 17 -5.27 6.31 1.28
CA SER A 17 -5.12 5.43 2.42
C SER A 17 -6.00 5.89 3.58
N GLY A 18 -6.32 4.95 4.47
CA GLY A 18 -7.17 5.21 5.63
C GLY A 18 -8.65 4.95 5.36
N THR A 19 -9.51 5.59 6.14
CA THR A 19 -10.97 5.46 6.03
C THR A 19 -11.61 6.82 5.81
N LEU A 20 -12.67 6.86 5.01
CA LEU A 20 -13.54 8.02 4.86
C LEU A 20 -14.85 7.69 5.58
N HIS A 21 -15.16 8.48 6.60
CA HIS A 21 -16.46 8.45 7.26
C HIS A 21 -17.35 9.46 6.56
N ILE A 22 -18.54 9.02 6.18
CA ILE A 22 -19.51 9.80 5.44
C ILE A 22 -20.78 9.79 6.25
N ARG A 23 -21.31 10.95 6.60
CA ARG A 23 -22.62 11.05 7.26
C ARG A 23 -23.55 11.82 6.35
N ASP A 24 -24.60 11.15 5.91
CA ASP A 24 -25.56 11.71 4.97
C ASP A 24 -26.52 12.72 5.64
N ALA A 25 -27.38 13.34 4.82
CA ALA A 25 -28.36 14.32 5.27
C ALA A 25 -29.42 13.73 6.22
N THR A 26 -29.63 12.42 6.21
CA THR A 26 -30.54 11.73 7.16
C THR A 26 -29.85 11.39 8.49
N GLY A 27 -28.54 11.62 8.56
CA GLY A 27 -27.70 11.32 9.71
C GLY A 27 -27.13 9.91 9.70
N HIS A 28 -27.36 9.12 8.65
CA HIS A 28 -26.82 7.77 8.51
C HIS A 28 -25.32 7.81 8.22
N GLU A 29 -24.55 6.99 8.93
CA GLU A 29 -23.09 6.94 8.80
C GLU A 29 -22.66 5.74 7.96
N LEU A 30 -21.82 6.03 6.97
CA LEU A 30 -21.15 5.08 6.09
C LEU A 30 -19.64 5.20 6.30
N VAL A 31 -18.94 4.08 6.33
CA VAL A 31 -17.48 4.05 6.43
C VAL A 31 -16.92 3.29 5.24
N ILE A 32 -16.09 3.96 4.45
CA ILE A 32 -15.41 3.34 3.30
C ILE A 32 -13.91 3.27 3.53
N THR A 33 -13.30 2.17 3.10
CA THR A 33 -11.85 2.02 3.11
C THR A 33 -11.27 2.62 1.84
N LEU A 34 -10.37 3.59 1.98
CA LEU A 34 -9.71 4.23 0.87
C LEU A 34 -8.46 3.46 0.48
N ARG A 35 -8.38 3.05 -0.79
CA ARG A 35 -7.24 2.33 -1.35
C ARG A 35 -6.95 2.77 -2.79
N GLY A 36 -5.67 2.76 -3.16
CA GLY A 36 -5.26 3.01 -4.54
C GLY A 36 -5.05 4.49 -4.83
N ARG A 37 -5.72 5.02 -5.87
CA ARG A 37 -5.51 6.38 -6.38
C ARG A 37 -6.77 7.25 -6.35
N ALA A 38 -7.91 6.64 -6.66
CA ALA A 38 -9.22 7.28 -6.61
C ALA A 38 -10.25 6.27 -6.08
N SER A 39 -11.33 6.77 -5.50
CA SER A 39 -12.50 6.00 -5.08
C SER A 39 -13.76 6.66 -5.63
N LEU A 40 -14.66 5.85 -6.17
CA LEU A 40 -15.96 6.28 -6.62
C LEU A 40 -16.97 6.12 -5.46
N LEU A 41 -17.84 7.10 -5.28
CA LEU A 41 -18.92 7.10 -4.31
C LEU A 41 -20.23 7.02 -5.08
N THR A 42 -20.93 5.90 -4.99
CA THR A 42 -22.22 5.68 -5.66
C THR A 42 -23.09 4.75 -4.84
N ALA A 43 -24.39 4.75 -5.11
CA ALA A 43 -25.34 3.88 -4.42
C ALA A 43 -24.94 2.40 -4.58
N GLY A 44 -24.54 1.98 -5.78
CA GLY A 44 -24.11 0.60 -6.05
C GLY A 44 -22.74 0.24 -5.49
N GLY A 45 -21.85 1.23 -5.27
CA GLY A 45 -20.47 0.98 -4.83
C GLY A 45 -20.27 1.12 -3.31
N THR A 46 -20.80 2.19 -2.74
CA THR A 46 -20.58 2.59 -1.34
C THR A 46 -21.87 2.68 -0.53
N GLY A 47 -23.03 2.52 -1.17
CA GLY A 47 -24.34 2.72 -0.52
C GLY A 47 -24.69 4.19 -0.27
N LEU A 48 -23.86 5.13 -0.75
CA LEU A 48 -24.14 6.56 -0.67
C LEU A 48 -25.04 6.95 -1.85
N SER A 49 -26.19 7.57 -1.57
CA SER A 49 -27.02 8.17 -2.63
C SER A 49 -26.23 9.20 -3.42
N GLY A 50 -26.44 9.30 -4.73
CA GLY A 50 -25.75 10.31 -5.55
C GLY A 50 -24.46 9.80 -6.18
N TYR A 51 -23.65 10.74 -6.64
CA TYR A 51 -22.39 10.49 -7.33
C TYR A 51 -21.27 11.30 -6.69
N GLY A 52 -20.14 10.66 -6.44
CA GLY A 52 -18.94 11.36 -6.04
C GLY A 52 -17.66 10.64 -6.42
N GLU A 53 -16.58 11.39 -6.36
CA GLU A 53 -15.22 10.92 -6.60
C GLU A 53 -14.30 11.48 -5.53
N VAL A 54 -13.37 10.63 -5.11
CA VAL A 54 -12.39 10.96 -4.07
C VAL A 54 -11.02 10.59 -4.58
N TRP A 55 -10.05 11.50 -4.49
CA TRP A 55 -8.65 11.18 -4.78
C TRP A 55 -7.71 12.00 -3.89
N ALA A 56 -6.49 11.50 -3.69
CA ALA A 56 -5.50 12.20 -2.90
C ALA A 56 -4.78 13.27 -3.73
N VAL A 57 -4.52 14.43 -3.13
CA VAL A 57 -3.75 15.54 -3.70
C VAL A 57 -2.70 16.03 -2.71
N HIS A 58 -1.57 16.54 -3.22
CA HIS A 58 -0.59 17.25 -2.39
C HIS A 58 -0.97 18.73 -2.33
N THR A 59 -1.03 19.31 -1.15
CA THR A 59 -1.23 20.75 -0.97
C THR A 59 0.10 21.46 -0.73
N THR A 60 0.17 22.76 -1.05
CA THR A 60 1.39 23.56 -0.98
C THR A 60 1.62 24.21 0.40
N ALA A 61 0.99 23.70 1.45
CA ALA A 61 1.23 24.15 2.83
C ALA A 61 2.68 23.88 3.27
N PRO A 62 3.24 24.62 4.26
CA PRO A 62 4.67 24.56 4.61
C PRO A 62 5.17 23.18 5.05
N ALA A 63 4.27 22.29 5.48
CA ALA A 63 4.45 20.86 5.38
C ALA A 63 3.59 20.37 4.21
N ALA A 64 4.18 19.73 3.20
CA ALA A 64 3.43 19.16 2.08
C ALA A 64 2.47 18.08 2.59
N GLU A 65 1.28 18.49 3.01
CA GLU A 65 0.27 17.61 3.56
C GLU A 65 -0.54 17.01 2.41
N THR A 66 -0.72 15.69 2.47
CA THR A 66 -1.68 15.02 1.60
C THR A 66 -3.08 15.37 2.10
N SER A 67 -3.96 15.78 1.20
CA SER A 67 -5.39 16.00 1.45
C SER A 67 -6.21 15.18 0.46
N LEU A 68 -7.48 14.90 0.78
CA LEU A 68 -8.42 14.37 -0.20
C LEU A 68 -9.08 15.52 -0.94
N MET A 69 -9.10 15.44 -2.26
CA MET A 69 -10.07 16.16 -3.07
C MET A 69 -11.32 15.29 -3.16
N ILE A 70 -12.46 15.87 -2.80
CA ILE A 70 -13.76 15.22 -2.87
C ILE A 70 -14.63 16.07 -3.79
N VAL A 71 -15.24 15.41 -4.77
CA VAL A 71 -16.28 15.96 -5.63
C VAL A 71 -17.53 15.13 -5.39
N TYR A 72 -18.66 15.76 -5.13
CA TYR A 72 -19.89 15.05 -4.81
C TYR A 72 -21.11 15.84 -5.28
N SER A 73 -22.13 15.11 -5.73
CA SER A 73 -23.47 15.61 -5.99
C SER A 73 -24.50 14.61 -5.46
N ARG A 74 -25.47 15.08 -4.70
CA ARG A 74 -26.54 14.24 -4.14
C ARG A 74 -27.48 13.69 -5.22
N ASP A 75 -27.71 14.45 -6.29
CA ASP A 75 -28.75 14.14 -7.29
C ASP A 75 -28.21 13.46 -8.55
N GLU A 76 -26.95 12.98 -8.52
CA GLU A 76 -26.24 12.36 -9.66
C GLU A 76 -26.07 13.28 -10.88
N SER A 77 -26.45 14.56 -10.75
CA SER A 77 -26.33 15.57 -11.79
C SER A 77 -24.91 16.11 -11.85
N ALA A 78 -24.22 15.87 -12.97
CA ALA A 78 -22.90 16.45 -13.21
C ALA A 78 -22.86 18.00 -13.24
N LYS A 79 -24.04 18.66 -13.24
CA LYS A 79 -24.14 20.13 -13.28
C LYS A 79 -24.01 20.79 -11.90
N GLU A 80 -24.21 20.05 -10.81
CA GLU A 80 -24.20 20.57 -9.43
C GLU A 80 -23.23 19.76 -8.58
N LEU A 81 -21.98 19.64 -9.04
CA LEU A 81 -20.93 18.98 -8.29
C LEU A 81 -20.31 19.98 -7.30
N ALA A 82 -20.59 19.81 -6.02
CA ALA A 82 -19.84 20.46 -4.96
C ALA A 82 -18.46 19.81 -4.82
N SER A 83 -17.44 20.61 -4.49
CA SER A 83 -16.08 20.10 -4.29
C SER A 83 -15.39 20.73 -3.10
N GLY A 84 -14.49 19.98 -2.48
CA GLY A 84 -13.73 20.45 -1.32
C GLY A 84 -12.49 19.63 -1.02
N LEU A 85 -11.57 20.25 -0.28
CA LEU A 85 -10.35 19.62 0.23
C LEU A 85 -10.56 19.18 1.69
N CYS A 86 -10.38 17.90 1.96
CA CYS A 86 -10.43 17.32 3.30
C CYS A 86 -9.02 16.90 3.73
N ALA A 87 -8.41 17.64 4.65
CA ALA A 87 -7.14 17.23 5.26
C ALA A 87 -7.34 16.06 6.23
N ALA A 88 -6.24 15.42 6.64
CA ALA A 88 -6.29 14.28 7.56
C ALA A 88 -6.87 14.70 8.92
N GLY A 89 -7.86 13.96 9.42
CA GLY A 89 -8.57 14.24 10.66
C GLY A 89 -9.58 15.39 10.57
N GLN A 90 -9.67 16.08 9.43
CA GLN A 90 -10.62 17.16 9.20
C GLN A 90 -11.96 16.63 8.70
N THR A 91 -12.98 17.49 8.79
CA THR A 91 -14.33 17.25 8.29
C THR A 91 -14.73 18.38 7.34
N ILE A 92 -15.33 18.03 6.21
CA ILE A 92 -15.94 18.99 5.29
C ILE A 92 -17.40 18.60 5.01
N ALA A 93 -18.22 19.57 4.58
CA ALA A 93 -19.60 19.33 4.16
C ALA A 93 -19.76 19.68 2.69
N LEU A 94 -20.39 18.79 1.91
CA LEU A 94 -20.77 18.99 0.50
C LEU A 94 -22.19 18.47 0.33
N ASP A 95 -23.10 19.27 -0.20
CA ASP A 95 -24.52 18.93 -0.44
C ASP A 95 -25.21 18.22 0.75
N ASP A 96 -25.10 18.84 1.93
CA ASP A 96 -25.63 18.32 3.22
C ASP A 96 -25.05 16.95 3.65
N VAL A 97 -24.00 16.47 2.99
CA VAL A 97 -23.25 15.27 3.38
C VAL A 97 -21.91 15.69 3.98
N THR A 98 -21.59 15.13 5.14
CA THR A 98 -20.31 15.41 5.82
C THR A 98 -19.31 14.29 5.58
N PHE A 99 -18.08 14.67 5.31
CA PHE A 99 -16.97 13.78 4.98
C PHE A 99 -15.83 14.00 5.97
N THR A 100 -15.43 12.94 6.67
CA THR A 100 -14.30 12.96 7.62
C THR A 100 -13.24 11.96 7.20
N TRP A 101 -12.03 12.44 6.91
CA TRP A 101 -10.95 11.55 6.53
C TRP A 101 -10.09 11.15 7.73
N ARG A 102 -10.00 9.84 7.98
CA ARG A 102 -9.06 9.26 8.95
C ARG A 102 -7.89 8.65 8.18
N ALA A 103 -6.82 9.42 8.01
CA ALA A 103 -5.62 8.94 7.33
C ALA A 103 -5.00 7.76 8.11
N SER A 104 -4.53 6.75 7.39
CA SER A 104 -3.77 5.65 8.00
C SER A 104 -2.46 6.22 8.51
N SER A 105 -2.27 6.24 9.83
CA SER A 105 -1.02 6.65 10.45
C SER A 105 0.05 5.59 10.24
N THR A 106 0.61 5.49 9.03
CA THR A 106 1.90 4.84 8.84
C THR A 106 2.94 5.95 8.94
N PRO A 107 3.75 6.02 10.02
CA PRO A 107 4.72 7.09 10.14
C PRO A 107 5.66 7.04 8.92
N PRO A 108 5.89 8.19 8.25
CA PRO A 108 6.89 8.24 7.19
C PRO A 108 8.25 7.98 7.84
N ASN A 109 8.83 6.80 7.59
CA ASN A 109 10.17 6.38 8.03
C ASN A 109 10.32 5.82 9.47
N GLY A 110 9.24 5.37 10.10
CA GLY A 110 9.40 4.56 11.32
C GLY A 110 9.92 3.16 10.97
N ILE A 111 11.24 2.91 11.13
CA ILE A 111 11.74 1.54 11.29
C ILE A 111 10.87 0.89 12.38
N PRO A 112 10.30 -0.32 12.19
CA PRO A 112 9.60 -0.99 13.26
C PRO A 112 10.57 -1.15 14.43
N GLN A 113 10.41 -0.30 15.47
CA GLN A 113 11.21 -0.39 16.67
C GLN A 113 10.88 -1.75 17.29
N GLN A 114 11.87 -2.64 17.31
CA GLN A 114 11.78 -3.89 18.06
C GLN A 114 11.46 -3.50 19.51
N ARG A 115 10.33 -4.00 20.03
CA ARG A 115 9.98 -3.87 21.44
C ARG A 115 11.20 -4.29 22.26
N PRO A 116 11.75 -3.42 23.14
CA PRO A 116 12.82 -3.84 24.04
C PRO A 116 12.30 -5.01 24.87
N ALA A 117 12.98 -6.15 24.80
CA ALA A 117 12.67 -7.28 25.65
C ALA A 117 12.83 -6.83 27.12
N ALA A 118 11.88 -7.18 27.97
CA ALA A 118 11.95 -6.89 29.40
C ALA A 118 13.25 -7.46 29.99
N SER A 119 14.00 -6.64 30.71
CA SER A 119 15.38 -6.88 31.16
C SER A 119 15.57 -8.02 32.19
N ASN A 120 14.55 -8.85 32.47
CA ASN A 120 14.55 -9.76 33.63
C ASN A 120 14.36 -11.25 33.29
N LEU A 121 14.74 -11.70 32.09
CA LEU A 121 14.76 -13.13 31.76
C LEU A 121 16.19 -13.69 31.79
N PRO A 122 16.49 -14.75 32.56
CA PRO A 122 17.82 -15.34 32.64
C PRO A 122 18.24 -15.89 31.27
N ARG A 123 19.39 -15.42 30.81
CA ARG A 123 20.00 -15.73 29.52
C ARG A 123 20.53 -17.16 29.53
N ASN A 124 19.64 -18.14 29.34
CA ASN A 124 20.05 -19.53 29.10
C ASN A 124 20.71 -19.64 27.71
N LEU A 125 22.00 -19.97 27.73
CA LEU A 125 22.84 -20.35 26.62
C LEU A 125 22.14 -21.42 25.76
N ARG A 126 21.60 -21.03 24.60
CA ARG A 126 21.31 -21.97 23.51
C ARG A 126 22.47 -21.92 22.52
N THR A 127 23.42 -22.81 22.72
CA THR A 127 24.32 -23.30 21.69
C THR A 127 23.50 -23.77 20.47
N PRO A 128 23.85 -23.39 19.24
CA PRO A 128 23.26 -24.02 18.06
C PRO A 128 23.72 -25.48 17.98
N PRO A 129 22.85 -26.44 17.62
CA PRO A 129 23.27 -27.83 17.45
C PRO A 129 24.20 -27.97 16.23
N PRO A 130 25.23 -28.84 16.30
CA PRO A 130 26.14 -29.07 15.18
C PRO A 130 25.40 -29.77 14.03
N ARG A 131 25.57 -29.23 12.81
CA ARG A 131 25.13 -29.85 11.55
C ARG A 131 25.88 -31.16 11.33
N THR A 132 25.19 -32.29 11.44
CA THR A 132 25.72 -33.60 11.04
C THR A 132 25.65 -33.74 9.52
N ASN A 133 26.82 -33.79 8.87
CA ASN A 133 26.98 -34.21 7.49
C ASN A 133 26.82 -35.74 7.42
N ASN A 134 25.83 -36.24 6.67
CA ASN A 134 25.76 -37.66 6.29
C ASN A 134 26.48 -37.86 4.96
N THR A 135 27.68 -38.42 5.02
CA THR A 135 28.29 -39.20 3.93
C THR A 135 28.26 -40.66 4.33
N ARG A 136 27.64 -41.53 3.53
CA ARG A 136 28.27 -42.74 2.98
C ARG A 136 27.28 -43.55 2.13
N GLY A 137 27.70 -43.82 0.91
CA GLY A 137 27.13 -44.77 -0.03
C GLY A 137 27.97 -44.79 -1.31
N THR A 138 29.20 -45.32 -1.22
CA THR A 138 30.07 -45.66 -2.37
C THR A 138 29.61 -46.99 -2.99
N PRO A 139 29.86 -47.28 -4.29
CA PRO A 139 31.22 -47.56 -4.80
C PRO A 139 31.56 -46.94 -6.19
N ALA A 140 32.87 -46.89 -6.49
CA ALA A 140 33.50 -46.34 -7.70
C ALA A 140 33.47 -47.34 -8.90
N PRO A 141 33.78 -46.96 -10.17
CA PRO A 141 35.13 -46.57 -10.61
C PRO A 141 35.24 -45.39 -11.62
N THR A 142 36.45 -44.82 -11.67
CA THR A 142 37.11 -43.83 -12.58
C THR A 142 36.98 -44.06 -14.11
N PRO A 143 37.56 -43.22 -15.02
CA PRO A 143 37.92 -41.79 -15.00
C PRO A 143 37.49 -41.04 -16.30
N ALA A 144 37.48 -39.70 -16.34
CA ALA A 144 37.87 -38.84 -17.49
C ALA A 144 37.22 -37.44 -17.44
N GLY A 145 38.05 -36.41 -17.66
CA GLY A 145 37.68 -35.27 -18.51
C GLY A 145 36.89 -34.11 -17.90
N GLY A 146 37.60 -33.07 -17.48
CA GLY A 146 37.46 -31.74 -18.09
C GLY A 146 36.16 -30.93 -17.89
N LEU A 147 36.28 -29.89 -17.07
CA LEU A 147 36.13 -28.50 -17.53
C LEU A 147 34.75 -28.04 -18.08
N ARG A 148 33.63 -28.25 -17.38
CA ARG A 148 32.33 -27.58 -17.73
C ARG A 148 31.48 -27.18 -16.52
N SER A 149 32.09 -26.61 -15.49
CA SER A 149 31.37 -25.76 -14.52
C SER A 149 31.26 -24.36 -15.13
N ARG A 150 30.16 -24.09 -15.84
CA ARG A 150 29.54 -22.78 -16.11
C ARG A 150 28.59 -22.90 -17.32
N LEU A 151 27.40 -22.32 -17.15
CA LEU A 151 26.37 -22.05 -18.18
C LEU A 151 25.47 -23.25 -18.56
N ARG A 152 24.33 -23.43 -17.88
CA ARG A 152 23.08 -24.03 -18.42
C ARG A 152 21.99 -24.23 -17.34
N ASN A 153 21.54 -23.16 -16.68
CA ASN A 153 20.18 -23.20 -16.12
C ASN A 153 19.54 -21.81 -16.04
N MET A 154 19.72 -21.04 -17.12
CA MET A 154 18.73 -20.06 -17.56
C MET A 154 18.01 -20.66 -18.77
N VAL A 155 16.67 -20.55 -18.74
CA VAL A 155 15.74 -20.78 -19.87
C VAL A 155 15.41 -22.24 -20.21
N ARG A 156 14.37 -22.77 -19.57
CA ARG A 156 13.22 -23.44 -20.20
C ARG A 156 12.05 -23.31 -19.21
N VAL A 157 11.17 -22.34 -19.39
CA VAL A 157 10.02 -22.37 -20.32
C VAL A 157 9.07 -23.51 -19.94
N VAL A 158 7.98 -23.09 -19.27
CA VAL A 158 6.57 -23.39 -19.58
C VAL A 158 6.13 -24.87 -19.59
N THR A 159 4.89 -25.08 -19.16
CA THR A 159 4.10 -26.31 -19.14
C THR A 159 4.47 -27.40 -18.11
N GLN A 160 4.00 -27.24 -16.87
CA GLN A 160 3.57 -28.38 -16.05
C GLN A 160 2.36 -27.98 -15.21
N ALA A 161 1.15 -28.18 -15.75
CA ALA A 161 -0.02 -28.62 -14.99
C ALA A 161 -1.19 -28.90 -15.94
N THR A 162 -1.00 -29.83 -16.88
CA THR A 162 -2.13 -30.59 -17.44
C THR A 162 -1.88 -32.04 -17.09
N ARG A 163 -2.52 -32.51 -16.01
CA ARG A 163 -2.74 -33.92 -15.74
C ARG A 163 -4.22 -34.19 -16.04
N HIS A 164 -4.49 -34.82 -17.18
CA HIS A 164 -5.00 -36.18 -17.25
C HIS A 164 -5.03 -36.65 -18.70
#